data_AF-A0AB36B7I9-F1
#
_entry.id   AF-A0AB36B7I9-F1
#
_cell.length_a   1.000
_cell.length_b   1.000
_cell.length_c   1.000
_cell.angle_alpha   90.00
_cell.angle_beta   90.00
_cell.angle_gamma   90.00
#
_symmetry.space_group_name_H-M   'P 1'
#
loop_
_entity.id
_entity.type
_entity.pdbx_description
1 polymer ?
#
loop_
_entity_poly.entity_id
_entity_poly.type
_entity_poly.pdbx_seq_one_letter_code
_entity_poly.pdbx_strand_id
1 'polypeptide(L)'
;MLSDFFDVTKNSASIFEASAIMKTEYASYINTYPTIFLSFADAKESKRRIVKSIKEQLLNVYDEYACVLEKLSMFEKPKFDLILRGLSDLEDENLEPVDHAISFLMKKCHQYYKKRVMLFIDE
;
A
#
# COMPACT_ATOMS: atom_id res chain seq x y z
N MET A 1 -8.36 -10.99 0.26
CA MET A 1 -8.93 -11.78 -0.86
C MET A 1 -8.71 -11.10 -2.20
N LEU A 2 -9.34 -9.96 -2.51
CA LEU A 2 -9.12 -9.30 -3.82
C LEU A 2 -7.70 -8.72 -3.97
N SER A 3 -7.16 -8.14 -2.89
CA SER A 3 -5.75 -7.75 -2.81
C SER A 3 -4.83 -8.93 -3.11
N ASP A 4 -5.03 -10.07 -2.42
CA ASP A 4 -4.22 -11.28 -2.63
C ASP A 4 -4.35 -11.84 -4.05
N PHE A 5 -5.48 -11.65 -4.72
CA PHE A 5 -5.65 -12.09 -6.10
C PHE A 5 -4.75 -11.29 -7.04
N PHE A 6 -4.63 -9.98 -6.88
CA PHE A 6 -3.85 -9.15 -7.82
C PHE A 6 -2.38 -9.01 -7.44
N ASP A 7 -2.05 -9.08 -6.15
CA ASP A 7 -0.74 -8.73 -5.60
C ASP A 7 0.40 -9.57 -6.17
N VAL A 8 1.29 -8.90 -6.90
CA VAL A 8 2.48 -9.47 -7.54
C VAL A 8 3.51 -10.01 -6.56
N THR A 9 3.45 -9.61 -5.29
CA THR A 9 4.37 -10.09 -4.25
C THR A 9 3.91 -11.40 -3.63
N LYS A 10 2.68 -11.84 -3.91
CA LYS A 10 2.10 -13.05 -3.34
C LYS A 10 2.07 -14.22 -4.32
N ASN A 11 1.93 -15.42 -3.77
CA ASN A 11 1.65 -16.64 -4.52
C ASN A 11 0.31 -17.20 -4.03
N SER A 12 -0.77 -16.68 -4.59
CA SER A 12 -2.13 -16.93 -4.13
C SER A 12 -2.85 -18.03 -4.92
N ALA A 13 -2.19 -18.64 -5.91
CA ALA A 13 -2.81 -19.60 -6.83
C ALA A 13 -3.55 -20.74 -6.11
N SER A 14 -2.94 -21.31 -5.07
CA SER A 14 -3.53 -22.40 -4.27
C SER A 14 -4.82 -21.98 -3.53
N ILE A 15 -4.94 -20.71 -3.14
CA ILE A 15 -6.10 -20.19 -2.42
C ILE A 15 -7.29 -19.99 -3.39
N PHE A 16 -7.00 -19.78 -4.68
CA PHE A 16 -8.02 -19.52 -5.70
C PHE A 16 -8.36 -20.71 -6.60
N GLU A 17 -7.63 -21.82 -6.53
CA GLU A 17 -7.72 -22.94 -7.48
C GLU A 17 -9.15 -23.42 -7.77
N ALA A 18 -9.97 -23.59 -6.73
CA ALA A 18 -11.36 -24.06 -6.86
C ALA A 18 -12.40 -22.94 -7.09
N SER A 19 -11.97 -21.67 -7.14
CA SER A 19 -12.86 -20.52 -7.23
C SER A 19 -13.44 -20.34 -8.64
N ALA A 20 -14.61 -19.70 -8.73
CA ALA A 20 -15.24 -19.43 -10.02
C ALA A 20 -14.42 -18.50 -10.91
N ILE A 21 -13.65 -17.57 -10.33
CA ILE A 21 -12.82 -16.61 -11.09
C ILE A 21 -11.72 -17.32 -11.89
N MET A 22 -11.19 -18.44 -11.40
CA MET A 22 -10.20 -19.24 -12.12
C MET A 22 -10.74 -19.93 -13.39
N LYS A 23 -12.06 -19.95 -13.58
CA LYS A 23 -12.73 -20.47 -14.79
C LYS A 23 -13.08 -19.38 -15.81
N THR A 24 -12.63 -18.14 -15.57
CA THR A 24 -12.90 -16.98 -16.42
C THR A 24 -11.61 -16.45 -17.04
N GLU A 25 -11.72 -15.51 -17.98
CA GLU A 25 -10.56 -14.80 -18.53
C GLU A 25 -9.75 -14.05 -17.45
N TYR A 26 -10.36 -13.73 -16.31
CA TYR A 26 -9.68 -12.99 -15.25
C TYR A 26 -8.63 -13.79 -14.50
N ALA A 27 -8.61 -15.13 -14.65
CA ALA A 27 -7.62 -16.00 -14.03
C ALA A 27 -6.17 -15.57 -14.37
N SER A 28 -5.95 -15.03 -15.57
CA SER A 28 -4.63 -14.55 -16.00
C SER A 28 -4.10 -13.34 -15.24
N TYR A 29 -4.96 -12.65 -14.47
CA TYR A 29 -4.54 -11.50 -13.67
C TYR A 29 -4.04 -11.86 -12.28
N ILE A 30 -4.08 -13.15 -11.90
CA ILE A 30 -3.63 -13.58 -10.59
C ILE A 30 -2.15 -13.24 -10.37
N ASN A 31 -1.85 -12.58 -9.25
CA ASN A 31 -0.54 -12.11 -8.84
C ASN A 31 0.22 -11.35 -9.94
N THR A 32 -0.48 -10.53 -10.74
CA THR A 32 0.14 -9.79 -11.85
C THR A 32 0.35 -8.30 -11.61
N TYR A 33 -0.30 -7.69 -10.62
CA TYR A 33 -0.25 -6.25 -10.38
C TYR A 33 0.39 -5.89 -9.03
N PRO A 34 1.23 -4.84 -8.98
CA PRO A 34 1.61 -4.22 -7.71
C PRO A 34 0.34 -3.77 -6.99
N THR A 35 0.18 -4.19 -5.75
CA THR A 35 -1.08 -4.02 -5.02
C THR A 35 -0.80 -3.47 -3.63
N ILE A 36 -1.24 -2.24 -3.39
CA ILE A 36 -1.17 -1.61 -2.07
C ILE A 36 -2.53 -1.85 -1.40
N PHE A 37 -2.51 -2.48 -0.23
CA PHE A 37 -3.69 -2.69 0.60
C PHE A 37 -3.57 -1.89 1.88
N LEU A 38 -4.55 -1.03 2.14
CA LEU A 38 -4.65 -0.26 3.39
C LEU A 38 -5.93 -0.69 4.10
N SER A 39 -5.80 -1.20 5.32
CA SER A 39 -6.94 -1.54 6.17
C SER A 39 -7.01 -0.60 7.36
N PHE A 40 -8.15 0.06 7.52
CA PHE A 40 -8.44 0.96 8.62
C PHE A 40 -9.44 0.35 9.61
N ALA A 41 -9.51 -0.99 9.68
CA ALA A 41 -10.42 -1.73 10.56
C ALA A 41 -10.33 -1.32 12.04
N ASP A 42 -9.13 -0.93 12.47
CA ASP A 42 -8.83 -0.48 13.83
C ASP A 42 -8.96 1.05 14.03
N ALA A 43 -9.22 1.82 12.96
CA ALA A 43 -9.32 3.27 13.00
C ALA A 43 -10.69 3.73 13.51
N LYS A 44 -10.92 3.61 14.82
CA LYS A 44 -12.22 3.90 15.45
C LYS A 44 -12.08 4.78 16.69
N GLU A 45 -13.22 5.12 17.29
CA GLU A 45 -13.39 5.84 18.58
C GLU A 45 -13.13 7.35 18.57
N SER A 46 -11.88 7.79 18.38
CA SER A 46 -11.50 9.20 18.51
C SER A 46 -10.66 9.66 17.33
N LYS A 47 -10.76 10.94 16.96
CA LYS A 47 -9.98 11.53 15.87
C LYS A 47 -8.49 11.19 16.00
N ARG A 48 -7.92 11.35 17.19
CA ARG A 48 -6.51 11.01 17.47
C ARG A 48 -6.20 9.53 17.20
N ARG A 49 -7.05 8.60 17.65
CA ARG A 49 -6.87 7.16 17.38
C ARG A 49 -6.99 6.83 15.89
N ILE A 50 -7.93 7.46 15.19
CA ILE A 50 -8.12 7.31 13.74
C ILE A 50 -6.86 7.77 13.00
N VAL A 51 -6.37 8.98 13.28
CA VAL A 51 -5.16 9.53 12.64
C VAL A 51 -3.96 8.63 12.90
N LYS A 52 -3.77 8.21 14.16
CA LYS A 52 -2.69 7.32 14.55
C LYS A 52 -2.75 5.98 13.79
N SER A 53 -3.92 5.35 13.74
CA SER A 53 -4.12 4.08 13.04
C SER A 53 -3.81 4.20 11.54
N ILE A 54 -4.26 5.27 10.89
CA ILE A 54 -3.96 5.52 9.47
C ILE A 54 -2.45 5.65 9.23
N LYS A 55 -1.74 6.41 10.09
CA LYS A 55 -0.29 6.60 9.96
C LYS A 55 0.48 5.30 10.19
N GLU A 56 0.10 4.52 11.20
CA GLU A 56 0.69 3.20 11.48
C GLU A 56 0.51 2.24 10.31
N GLN A 57 -0.67 2.22 9.69
CA GLN A 57 -0.93 1.39 8.51
C GLN A 57 -0.07 1.80 7.31
N LEU A 58 0.10 3.09 7.07
CA LEU A 58 1.00 3.56 6.01
C LEU A 58 2.46 3.20 6.30
N LEU A 59 2.93 3.33 7.54
CA LEU A 59 4.28 2.93 7.92
C LEU A 59 4.51 1.43 7.69
N ASN A 60 3.55 0.58 8.04
CA ASN A 60 3.62 -0.87 7.81
C ASN A 60 3.74 -1.18 6.30
N VAL A 61 2.89 -0.58 5.49
CA VAL A 61 2.94 -0.77 4.03
C VAL A 61 4.26 -0.24 3.44
N TYR A 62 4.80 0.86 3.97
CA TYR A 62 6.11 1.36 3.55
C TYR A 62 7.23 0.37 3.85
N ASP A 63 7.17 -0.32 4.99
CA ASP A 63 8.11 -1.38 5.36
C ASP A 63 7.98 -2.61 4.45
N GLU A 64 6.75 -3.05 4.16
CA GLU A 64 6.48 -4.14 3.20
C GLU A 64 7.08 -3.85 1.81
N TYR A 65 7.05 -2.58 1.40
CA TYR A 65 7.58 -2.12 0.13
C TYR A 65 9.02 -1.56 0.21
N ALA A 66 9.78 -1.87 1.26
CA ALA A 66 11.14 -1.37 1.44
C ALA A 66 12.05 -1.62 0.23
N CYS A 67 11.94 -2.79 -0.41
CA CYS A 67 12.72 -3.14 -1.60
C CYS A 67 12.46 -2.20 -2.81
N VAL A 68 11.23 -1.70 -2.94
CA VAL A 68 10.84 -0.72 -3.97
C VAL A 68 11.40 0.67 -3.65
N LEU A 69 11.65 0.94 -2.37
CA LEU A 69 12.13 2.22 -1.85
C LEU A 69 13.66 2.31 -1.73
N GLU A 70 14.41 1.23 -1.96
CA GLU A 70 15.89 1.23 -1.87
C GLU A 70 16.57 2.24 -2.80
N LYS A 71 15.99 2.48 -4.00
CA LYS A 71 16.57 3.36 -5.03
C LYS A 71 15.78 4.66 -5.14
N LEU A 72 16.16 5.64 -4.32
CA LEU A 72 15.64 7.00 -4.38
C LEU A 72 16.62 7.94 -5.10
N SER A 73 16.10 8.79 -5.99
CA SER A 73 16.89 9.89 -6.56
C SER A 73 17.14 11.00 -5.53
N MET A 74 18.10 11.87 -5.82
CA MET A 74 18.41 13.04 -4.98
C MET A 74 17.21 13.97 -4.74
N PHE A 75 16.21 13.98 -5.65
CA PHE A 75 15.00 14.80 -5.52
C PHE A 75 13.86 14.08 -4.78
N GLU A 76 13.93 12.75 -4.69
CA GLU A 76 12.91 11.94 -4.02
C GLU A 76 13.25 11.70 -2.56
N LYS A 77 14.54 11.60 -2.22
CA LYS A 77 14.99 11.38 -0.85
C LYS A 77 14.46 12.46 0.13
N PRO A 78 14.55 13.77 -0.15
CA PRO A 78 13.98 14.77 0.76
C PRO A 78 12.47 14.65 0.92
N LYS A 79 11.74 14.27 -0.13
CA LYS A 79 10.28 14.06 -0.07
C LYS A 79 9.94 12.84 0.78
N PHE A 80 10.70 11.76 0.60
CA PHE A 80 10.57 10.54 1.37
C PHE A 80 10.82 10.79 2.87
N ASP A 81 11.89 11.51 3.20
CA ASP A 81 12.24 11.84 4.58
C ASP A 81 11.13 12.70 5.25
N LEU A 82 10.55 13.66 4.50
CA LEU A 82 9.42 14.46 4.99
C LEU A 82 8.16 13.63 5.24
N ILE A 83 7.84 12.69 4.34
CA ILE A 83 6.73 11.76 4.49
C ILE A 83 6.94 10.90 5.73
N LEU A 84 8.11 10.26 5.87
CA LEU A 84 8.40 9.41 7.02
C LEU A 84 8.32 10.17 8.33
N ARG A 85 8.84 11.40 8.37
CA ARG A 85 8.72 12.26 9.56
C ARG A 85 7.27 12.57 9.89
N GLY A 86 6.45 12.93 8.90
CA GLY A 86 5.03 13.24 9.11
C GLY A 86 4.19 12.03 9.52
N LEU A 87 4.50 10.84 9.00
CA LEU A 87 3.85 9.59 9.40
C LEU A 87 4.31 9.12 10.78
N SER A 88 5.57 9.39 11.17
CA SER A 88 6.12 8.97 12.46
C SER A 88 5.69 9.85 13.63
N ASP A 89 5.16 11.04 13.38
CA ASP A 89 4.54 11.88 14.41
C ASP A 89 3.12 11.37 14.71
N LEU A 90 3.03 10.32 15.52
CA LEU A 90 1.77 9.66 15.89
C LEU A 90 0.92 10.45 16.90
N GLU A 91 1.50 11.52 17.45
CA GLU A 91 0.85 12.36 18.47
C GLU A 91 0.18 13.58 17.84
N ASP A 92 0.61 14.00 16.65
CA ASP A 92 -0.13 14.97 15.85
C ASP A 92 -1.46 14.39 15.34
N GLU A 93 -2.49 15.24 15.23
CA GLU A 93 -3.77 14.88 14.63
C GLU A 93 -3.86 15.31 13.15
N ASN A 94 -2.73 15.39 12.46
CA ASN A 94 -2.59 15.87 11.09
C ASN A 94 -2.55 14.72 10.08
N LEU A 95 -3.40 14.82 9.06
CA LEU A 95 -3.47 13.89 7.94
C LEU A 95 -2.85 14.43 6.64
N GLU A 96 -2.33 15.66 6.62
CA GLU A 96 -1.60 16.20 5.45
C GLU A 96 -0.50 15.28 4.89
N PRO A 97 0.22 14.46 5.68
CA PRO A 97 1.22 13.57 5.11
C PRO A 97 0.63 12.39 4.32
N VAL A 98 -0.65 12.05 4.49
CA VAL A 98 -1.24 10.78 4.04
C VAL A 98 -1.41 10.72 2.52
N ASP A 99 -1.96 11.77 1.90
CA ASP A 99 -2.15 11.81 0.44
C ASP A 99 -0.80 11.81 -0.31
N HIS A 100 0.18 12.53 0.25
CA HIS A 100 1.55 12.56 -0.23
C HIS A 100 2.22 11.20 -0.11
N ALA A 101 2.01 10.49 1.01
CA ALA A 101 2.54 9.15 1.24
C ALA A 101 1.99 8.15 0.21
N ILE A 102 0.66 8.07 0.07
CA ILE A 102 0.02 7.15 -0.87
C ILE A 102 0.50 7.45 -2.30
N SER A 103 0.48 8.71 -2.71
CA SER A 103 0.91 9.12 -4.06
C SER A 103 2.37 8.78 -4.33
N PHE A 104 3.24 8.99 -3.35
CA PHE A 104 4.67 8.68 -3.48
C PHE A 104 4.89 7.18 -3.62
N LEU A 105 4.27 6.37 -2.76
CA LEU A 105 4.41 4.92 -2.79
C LEU A 105 3.86 4.32 -4.09
N MET A 106 2.68 4.77 -4.53
CA MET A 106 2.10 4.35 -5.81
C MET A 106 3.03 4.68 -6.99
N LYS A 107 3.63 5.88 -7.00
CA LYS A 107 4.60 6.26 -8.03
C LYS A 107 5.83 5.33 -8.00
N LYS A 108 6.33 4.99 -6.81
CA LYS A 108 7.49 4.10 -6.66
C LYS A 108 7.20 2.67 -7.11
N CYS A 109 6.06 2.12 -6.73
CA CYS A 109 5.60 0.82 -7.20
C CYS A 109 5.45 0.80 -8.74
N HIS A 110 4.83 1.84 -9.31
CA HIS A 110 4.71 1.96 -10.77
C HIS A 110 6.08 1.99 -11.46
N GLN A 111 7.02 2.77 -10.94
CA GLN A 111 8.37 2.88 -11.50
C GLN A 111 9.16 1.58 -11.42
N TYR A 112 9.01 0.83 -10.33
CA TYR A 112 9.71 -0.44 -10.10
C TYR A 112 9.16 -1.56 -10.98
N TYR A 113 7.84 -1.80 -10.93
CA TYR A 113 7.20 -2.92 -11.61
C TYR A 113 6.80 -2.62 -13.07
N LYS A 114 6.84 -1.36 -13.51
CA LYS A 114 6.39 -0.91 -14.84
C LYS A 114 4.94 -1.29 -15.17
N LYS A 115 4.09 -1.35 -14.14
CA LYS A 115 2.66 -1.69 -14.23
C LYS A 115 1.81 -0.67 -13.48
N ARG A 116 0.53 -0.60 -13.82
CA ARG A 116 -0.44 0.15 -13.00
C ARG A 116 -0.50 -0.46 -11.60
N VAL A 117 -0.67 0.38 -10.58
CA VAL A 117 -0.75 -0.03 -9.19
C VAL A 117 -2.22 -0.11 -8.79
N MET A 118 -2.62 -1.21 -8.18
CA MET A 118 -3.94 -1.37 -7.59
C MET A 118 -3.88 -0.87 -6.15
N LEU A 119 -4.74 0.08 -5.80
CA LEU A 119 -4.90 0.55 -4.43
C LEU A 119 -6.26 0.05 -3.91
N PHE A 120 -6.22 -0.73 -2.85
CA PHE A 120 -7.41 -1.18 -2.14
C PHE A 120 -7.42 -0.56 -0.74
N ILE A 121 -8.54 0.05 -0.38
CA ILE A 121 -8.78 0.66 0.92
C ILE A 121 -9.99 -0.04 1.53
N ASP A 122 -9.82 -0.54 2.75
CA ASP A 122 -10.84 -1.24 3.53
C ASP A 122 -10.98 -0.57 4.91
N GLU A 123 -12.19 -0.57 5.48
CA GLU A 123 -12.55 0.05 6.78
C GLU A 123 -13.37 -0.91 7.65
#